data_AF-A0A7C5J9W9-F1
#
_entry.id   AF-A0A7C5J9W9-F1
#
_cell.length_a   1.000
_cell.length_b   1.000
_cell.length_c   1.000
_cell.angle_alpha   90.00
_cell.angle_beta   90.00
_cell.angle_gamma   90.00
#
_symmetry.space_group_name_H-M   'P 1'
#
loop_
_entity.id
_entity.type
_entity.pdbx_description
1 polymer ?
#
loop_
_entity_poly.entity_id
_entity_poly.type
_entity_poly.pdbx_seq_one_letter_code
_entity_poly.pdbx_strand_id
1 'polypeptide(L)'
;MKLFKVLLLISIVVSTSIEVLAVGSHASGKKELQKYKPLKKNEGKKLKSLKLAMLSDVHLAKPVKYFDIRQYDTGGKYETGYSFDMSAYGKLTGREKKKIDSVRLVKPRNSFWKRYFISGELAGYYNLHYLDSNAEVYTINSLRELLDFLGTIDTPAELSIFLLSEVNSHVRYKKVGNVYIVRANHLTYSDCDGCNEPVCTLSVRHRVIDNRGNIVVDKWLYSKDIRSEKECSGF
;
A
#
# COMPACT_ATOMS: atom_id res chain seq x y z
N MET A 1 15.08 15.26 -46.28
CA MET A 1 15.44 14.09 -45.43
C MET A 1 15.99 14.50 -44.04
N LYS A 2 15.29 15.36 -43.28
CA LYS A 2 15.69 15.74 -41.90
C LYS A 2 14.50 15.86 -40.92
N LEU A 3 13.37 15.24 -41.23
CA LEU A 3 12.14 15.32 -40.42
C LEU A 3 11.67 13.97 -39.84
N PHE A 4 12.41 12.88 -40.09
CA PHE A 4 12.07 11.54 -39.61
C PHE A 4 12.86 11.06 -38.37
N LYS A 5 13.72 11.90 -37.78
CA LYS A 5 14.55 11.53 -36.61
C LYS A 5 14.03 12.03 -35.26
N VAL A 6 13.00 12.89 -35.23
CA VAL A 6 12.46 13.45 -33.97
C VAL A 6 11.31 12.61 -33.40
N LEU A 7 10.62 11.81 -34.23
CA LEU A 7 9.50 10.97 -33.79
C LEU A 7 9.91 9.65 -33.11
N LEU A 8 11.18 9.24 -33.18
CA LEU A 8 11.64 8.00 -32.52
C LEU A 8 12.17 8.23 -31.09
N LEU A 9 12.47 9.47 -30.70
CA LEU A 9 13.04 9.77 -29.39
C LEU A 9 11.99 9.91 -28.28
N ILE A 10 10.72 10.14 -28.63
CA ILE A 10 9.63 10.35 -27.66
C ILE A 10 8.97 9.01 -27.25
N SER A 11 9.14 7.93 -28.02
CA SER A 11 8.64 6.60 -27.64
C SER A 11 9.56 5.81 -26.70
N ILE A 12 10.71 6.36 -26.30
CA ILE A 12 11.70 5.66 -25.44
C ILE A 12 11.55 6.03 -23.95
N VAL A 13 10.69 6.99 -23.59
CA VAL A 13 10.57 7.47 -22.19
C VAL A 13 9.48 6.76 -21.37
N VAL A 14 8.69 5.85 -21.95
CA VAL A 14 7.67 5.08 -21.20
C VAL A 14 8.20 3.75 -20.64
N SER A 15 9.42 3.35 -20.99
CA SER A 15 10.12 2.24 -20.34
C SER A 15 11.11 2.78 -19.31
N THR A 16 10.60 3.44 -18.26
CA THR A 16 11.31 3.47 -16.98
C THR A 16 11.34 2.04 -16.46
N SER A 17 12.39 1.34 -16.86
CA SER A 17 12.82 0.08 -16.28
C SER A 17 12.89 0.30 -14.78
N ILE A 18 11.87 -0.18 -14.08
CA ILE A 18 11.92 -0.43 -12.65
C ILE A 18 13.08 -1.41 -12.52
N GLU A 19 14.23 -0.93 -12.02
CA GLU A 19 15.21 -1.79 -11.38
C GLU A 19 14.51 -2.42 -10.18
N VAL A 20 13.82 -3.52 -10.46
CA VAL A 20 13.38 -4.46 -9.44
C VAL A 20 14.68 -4.99 -8.86
N LEU A 21 15.02 -4.50 -7.67
CA LEU A 21 16.00 -5.12 -6.79
C LEU A 21 15.51 -6.55 -6.52
N ALA A 22 15.85 -7.46 -7.42
CA ALA A 22 15.72 -8.89 -7.27
C ALA A 22 16.85 -9.36 -6.35
N VAL A 23 16.74 -9.05 -5.06
CA VAL A 23 17.59 -9.65 -4.04
C VAL A 23 16.94 -10.97 -3.64
N GLY A 24 17.39 -12.03 -4.32
CA GLY A 24 17.38 -13.41 -3.84
C GLY A 24 16.06 -13.95 -3.27
N SER A 25 15.07 -14.21 -4.12
CA SER A 25 14.13 -15.30 -3.87
C SER A 25 14.36 -16.38 -4.92
N HIS A 26 14.34 -17.65 -4.50
CA HIS A 26 14.32 -18.78 -5.43
C HIS A 26 13.24 -18.51 -6.48
N ALA A 27 13.66 -18.21 -7.71
CA ALA A 27 12.75 -17.89 -8.80
C ALA A 27 11.86 -19.11 -9.08
N SER A 28 10.70 -19.16 -8.44
CA SER A 28 9.62 -20.05 -8.83
C SER A 28 9.36 -19.79 -10.32
N GLY A 29 9.61 -20.78 -11.16
CA GLY A 29 9.62 -20.59 -12.61
C GLY A 29 8.30 -20.00 -13.11
N LYS A 30 8.31 -19.28 -14.25
CA LYS A 30 7.12 -18.65 -14.86
C LYS A 30 5.88 -19.57 -14.94
N LYS A 31 6.07 -20.90 -15.06
CA LYS A 31 4.99 -21.91 -15.03
C LYS A 31 4.32 -22.04 -13.65
N GLU A 32 5.05 -21.91 -12.55
CA GLU A 32 4.46 -21.92 -11.21
C GLU A 32 3.64 -20.66 -10.94
N LEU A 33 4.03 -19.51 -11.47
CA LEU A 33 3.29 -18.27 -11.25
C LEU A 33 1.96 -18.22 -12.01
N GLN A 34 1.83 -18.96 -13.12
CA GLN A 34 0.56 -19.11 -13.86
C GLN A 34 -0.51 -19.88 -13.08
N LYS A 35 -0.16 -20.61 -12.01
CA LYS A 35 -1.14 -21.36 -11.18
C LYS A 35 -2.03 -20.45 -10.34
N TYR A 36 -1.59 -19.22 -10.07
CA TYR A 36 -2.35 -18.26 -9.27
C TYR A 36 -3.35 -17.49 -10.13
N LYS A 37 -4.56 -18.06 -10.25
CA LYS A 37 -5.66 -17.41 -10.97
C LYS A 37 -6.11 -16.13 -10.25
N PRO A 38 -6.46 -15.06 -10.98
CA PRO A 38 -7.02 -13.86 -10.37
C PRO A 38 -8.33 -14.14 -9.63
N LEU A 39 -8.54 -13.45 -8.50
CA LEU A 39 -9.77 -13.55 -7.72
C LEU A 39 -10.96 -12.98 -8.51
N LYS A 40 -12.12 -13.63 -8.40
CA LYS A 40 -13.40 -13.06 -8.86
C LYS A 40 -13.80 -11.85 -7.99
N LYS A 41 -14.74 -11.01 -8.47
CA LYS A 41 -15.14 -9.73 -7.83
C LYS A 41 -15.40 -9.85 -6.31
N ASN A 42 -16.07 -10.91 -5.88
CA ASN A 42 -16.44 -11.13 -4.47
C ASN A 42 -15.67 -12.27 -3.79
N GLU A 43 -14.65 -12.82 -4.45
CA GLU A 43 -13.83 -13.89 -3.87
C GLU A 43 -12.82 -13.32 -2.85
N GLY A 44 -12.51 -14.12 -1.83
CA GLY A 44 -11.54 -13.76 -0.80
C GLY A 44 -12.11 -12.88 0.31
N LYS A 45 -11.24 -12.49 1.24
CA LYS A 45 -11.54 -11.65 2.40
C LYS A 45 -11.25 -10.19 2.08
N LYS A 46 -12.02 -9.26 2.64
CA LYS A 46 -11.66 -7.83 2.64
C LYS A 46 -10.47 -7.61 3.58
N LEU A 47 -9.65 -6.59 3.32
CA LEU A 47 -8.61 -6.18 4.27
C LEU A 47 -9.23 -5.83 5.63
N LYS A 48 -8.57 -6.23 6.72
CA LYS A 48 -8.99 -5.88 8.08
C LYS A 48 -8.71 -4.39 8.29
N SER A 49 -9.66 -3.66 8.87
CA SER A 49 -9.43 -2.27 9.25
C SER A 49 -8.35 -2.18 10.32
N LEU A 50 -7.36 -1.32 10.12
CA LEU A 50 -6.29 -1.08 11.08
C LEU A 50 -6.79 -0.33 12.33
N LYS A 51 -7.97 0.30 12.29
CA LYS A 51 -8.59 0.95 13.46
C LYS A 51 -8.94 -0.02 14.59
N LEU A 52 -9.13 -1.29 14.26
CA LEU A 52 -9.48 -2.36 15.20
C LEU A 52 -8.34 -3.37 15.38
N ALA A 53 -7.17 -3.10 14.79
CA ALA A 53 -6.01 -3.97 14.91
C ALA A 53 -5.34 -3.72 16.27
N MET A 54 -4.92 -4.82 16.92
CA MET A 54 -4.14 -4.80 18.15
C MET A 54 -2.66 -5.08 17.86
N LEU A 55 -1.74 -4.73 18.77
CA LEU A 55 -0.34 -5.13 18.68
C LEU A 55 -0.19 -6.66 18.65
N SER A 56 -1.09 -7.39 19.31
CA SER A 56 -1.15 -8.86 19.26
C SER A 56 -1.64 -9.43 17.92
N ASP A 57 -2.22 -8.62 17.02
CA ASP A 57 -2.58 -9.06 15.67
C ASP A 57 -1.38 -9.08 14.71
N VAL A 58 -0.20 -8.60 15.15
CA VAL A 58 1.03 -8.51 14.34
C VAL A 58 2.19 -9.23 15.02
N HIS A 59 2.95 -9.98 14.23
CA HIS A 59 4.14 -10.73 14.62
C HIS A 59 5.38 -9.99 14.15
N LEU A 60 5.68 -8.87 14.80
CA LEU A 60 6.80 -8.01 14.42
C LEU A 60 8.15 -8.75 14.52
N ALA A 61 9.04 -8.50 13.56
CA ALA A 61 10.37 -9.12 13.51
C ALA A 61 11.31 -8.62 14.62
N LYS A 62 10.91 -7.59 15.35
CA LYS A 62 11.68 -6.96 16.41
C LYS A 62 10.78 -6.56 17.58
N PRO A 63 11.32 -6.48 18.80
CA PRO A 63 10.52 -6.18 19.98
C PRO A 63 10.18 -4.68 20.04
N VAL A 64 8.90 -4.37 19.97
CA VAL A 64 8.34 -3.02 19.91
C VAL A 64 7.41 -2.80 21.09
N LYS A 65 7.58 -1.67 21.80
CA LYS A 65 6.69 -1.29 22.90
C LYS A 65 5.36 -0.73 22.39
N TYR A 66 5.42 0.06 21.32
CA TYR A 66 4.28 0.73 20.73
C TYR A 66 4.62 1.16 19.30
N PHE A 67 3.63 1.18 18.41
CA PHE A 67 3.73 1.85 17.13
C PHE A 67 2.40 2.48 16.72
N ASP A 68 2.50 3.55 15.95
CA ASP A 68 1.37 4.16 15.26
C ASP A 68 1.68 4.33 13.78
N ILE A 69 0.61 4.44 12.99
CA ILE A 69 0.71 4.86 11.60
C ILE A 69 -0.02 6.17 11.45
N ARG A 70 0.70 7.24 11.14
CA ARG A 70 0.17 8.59 10.99
C ARG A 70 -0.01 8.95 9.53
N GLN A 71 -1.06 9.70 9.27
CA GLN A 71 -1.40 10.29 7.99
C GLN A 71 -1.08 11.78 8.04
N TYR A 72 -0.36 12.24 7.03
CA TYR A 72 0.01 13.63 6.85
C TYR A 72 -0.44 14.12 5.48
N ASP A 73 -0.79 15.40 5.38
CA ASP A 73 -1.02 16.06 4.09
C ASP A 73 0.31 16.34 3.35
N THR A 74 0.22 16.96 2.16
CA THR A 74 1.40 17.33 1.36
C THR A 74 2.28 18.41 2.01
N GLY A 75 1.71 19.24 2.89
CA GLY A 75 2.40 20.25 3.69
C GLY A 75 3.07 19.70 4.95
N GLY A 76 2.78 18.46 5.33
CA GLY A 76 3.29 17.80 6.52
C GLY A 76 2.48 18.03 7.79
N LYS A 77 1.26 18.54 7.66
CA LYS A 77 0.32 18.63 8.77
C LYS A 77 -0.27 17.25 9.06
N TYR A 78 -0.34 16.89 10.33
CA TYR A 78 -0.99 15.67 10.78
C TYR A 78 -2.52 15.75 10.54
N GLU A 79 -3.08 14.73 9.91
CA GLU A 79 -4.51 14.63 9.64
C GLU A 79 -5.19 13.62 10.57
N THR A 80 -4.67 12.39 10.62
CA THR A 80 -5.22 11.30 11.43
C THR A 80 -4.20 10.17 11.58
N GLY A 81 -4.53 9.09 12.27
CA GLY A 81 -3.64 7.96 12.44
C GLY A 81 -4.32 6.71 12.99
N TYR A 82 -3.58 5.61 12.95
CA TYR A 82 -3.95 4.31 13.49
C TYR A 82 -3.00 3.99 14.65
N SER A 83 -3.53 3.99 15.86
CA SER A 83 -2.82 3.51 17.04
C SER A 83 -3.18 2.05 17.24
N PHE A 84 -2.21 1.16 17.01
CA PHE A 84 -2.45 -0.29 17.01
C PHE A 84 -2.64 -0.87 18.39
N ASP A 85 -2.41 -0.12 19.45
CA ASP A 85 -2.75 -0.57 20.80
C ASP A 85 -2.74 0.62 21.77
N MET A 86 -3.92 1.23 21.98
CA MET A 86 -4.05 2.30 22.98
C MET A 86 -3.79 1.80 24.40
N SER A 87 -3.94 0.50 24.65
CA SER A 87 -3.55 -0.10 25.94
C SER A 87 -2.03 -0.16 26.09
N ALA A 88 -1.29 -0.49 25.03
CA ALA A 88 0.16 -0.40 25.01
C ALA A 88 0.64 1.05 25.16
N TYR A 89 0.00 2.00 24.46
CA TYR A 89 0.27 3.43 24.65
C TYR A 89 0.03 3.86 26.11
N GLY A 90 -1.06 3.39 26.72
CA GLY A 90 -1.40 3.67 28.12
C GLY A 90 -0.29 3.27 29.10
N LYS A 91 0.40 2.15 28.83
CA LYS A 91 1.52 1.61 29.62
C LYS A 91 2.84 2.36 29.44
N LEU A 92 2.96 3.24 28.45
CA LEU A 92 4.17 4.06 28.26
C LEU A 92 4.32 5.10 29.38
N THR A 93 5.56 5.35 29.77
CA THR A 93 5.91 6.47 30.67
C THR A 93 5.64 7.82 30.00
N GLY A 94 5.51 8.89 30.79
CA GLY A 94 5.31 10.24 30.25
C GLY A 94 6.44 10.70 29.31
N ARG A 95 7.68 10.27 29.57
CA ARG A 95 8.84 10.55 28.71
C ARG A 95 8.74 9.82 27.36
N GLU A 96 8.32 8.56 27.37
CA GLU A 96 8.11 7.76 26.15
C GLU A 96 6.96 8.31 25.31
N LYS A 97 5.83 8.67 25.94
CA LYS A 97 4.71 9.35 25.28
C LYS A 97 5.18 10.63 24.59
N LYS A 98 5.89 11.50 25.32
CA LYS A 98 6.45 12.73 24.75
C LYS A 98 7.38 12.46 23.56
N LYS A 99 8.23 11.43 23.64
CA LYS A 99 9.12 11.04 22.53
C LYS A 99 8.31 10.67 21.28
N ILE A 100 7.36 9.73 21.38
CA ILE A 100 6.58 9.28 20.21
C ILE A 100 5.63 10.38 19.70
N ASP A 101 5.00 11.16 20.57
CA ASP A 101 4.09 12.24 20.17
C ASP A 101 4.84 13.36 19.42
N SER A 102 6.11 13.60 19.77
CA SER A 102 6.94 14.64 19.14
C SER A 102 7.43 14.31 17.73
N VAL A 103 7.23 13.07 17.26
CA VAL A 103 7.70 12.66 15.93
C VAL A 103 6.93 13.39 14.84
N ARG A 104 7.68 13.89 13.86
CA ARG A 104 7.16 14.63 12.72
C ARG A 104 7.18 13.77 11.46
N LEU A 105 6.48 14.25 10.43
CA LEU A 105 6.54 13.66 9.09
C LEU A 105 7.98 13.46 8.63
N VAL A 106 8.28 12.26 8.17
CA VAL A 106 9.45 11.93 7.37
C VAL A 106 8.97 11.63 5.97
N LYS A 107 9.30 12.51 5.00
CA LYS A 107 8.88 12.31 3.62
C LYS A 107 9.48 10.99 3.09
N PRO A 108 8.65 10.03 2.65
CA PRO A 108 9.13 8.73 2.22
C PRO A 108 9.94 8.86 0.93
N ARG A 109 10.90 7.97 0.74
CA ARG A 109 11.64 7.87 -0.52
C ARG A 109 10.75 7.23 -1.59
N ASN A 110 10.88 7.66 -2.84
CA ASN A 110 10.17 7.10 -4.00
C ASN A 110 8.64 7.17 -3.85
N SER A 111 7.92 6.12 -4.24
CA SER A 111 6.46 6.03 -4.18
C SER A 111 5.92 5.41 -2.88
N PHE A 112 6.80 4.98 -1.98
CA PHE A 112 6.42 4.26 -0.77
C PHE A 112 5.46 5.11 0.08
N TRP A 113 4.28 4.56 0.37
CA TRP A 113 3.28 5.16 1.28
C TRP A 113 2.87 6.59 0.96
N LYS A 114 3.02 6.99 -0.31
CA LYS A 114 2.29 8.14 -0.86
C LYS A 114 0.80 7.81 -0.90
N ARG A 115 0.00 8.79 -0.54
CA ARG A 115 -1.46 8.78 -0.65
C ARG A 115 -1.87 9.67 -1.79
N TYR A 116 -2.90 9.26 -2.51
CA TYR A 116 -3.45 10.02 -3.61
C TYR A 116 -4.93 10.30 -3.34
N PHE A 117 -5.46 11.39 -3.88
CA PHE A 117 -6.90 11.61 -3.98
C PHE A 117 -7.48 10.64 -5.00
N ILE A 118 -8.81 10.57 -5.06
CA ILE A 118 -9.48 9.71 -6.05
C ILE A 118 -9.27 10.27 -7.48
N SER A 119 -9.04 11.59 -7.62
CA SER A 119 -8.58 12.25 -8.86
C SER A 119 -7.15 11.87 -9.28
N GLY A 120 -6.39 11.16 -8.42
CA GLY A 120 -5.01 10.73 -8.70
C GLY A 120 -3.93 11.74 -8.29
N GLU A 121 -4.31 12.92 -7.82
CA GLU A 121 -3.39 13.91 -7.26
C GLU A 121 -2.78 13.44 -5.93
N LEU A 122 -1.56 13.87 -5.61
CA LEU A 122 -0.92 13.52 -4.34
C LEU A 122 -1.67 14.17 -3.16
N ALA A 123 -2.25 13.35 -2.30
CA ALA A 123 -2.96 13.78 -1.10
C ALA A 123 -2.04 13.91 0.12
N GLY A 124 -0.95 13.14 0.17
CA GLY A 124 -0.02 13.18 1.30
C GLY A 124 0.72 11.87 1.51
N TYR A 125 0.98 11.52 2.76
CA TYR A 125 1.87 10.43 3.13
C TYR A 125 1.37 9.67 4.36
N TYR A 126 1.74 8.40 4.44
CA TYR A 126 1.74 7.67 5.71
C TYR A 126 3.16 7.55 6.26
N ASN A 127 3.30 7.60 7.59
CA ASN A 127 4.50 7.15 8.28
C ASN A 127 4.13 6.18 9.40
N LEU A 128 4.95 5.15 9.58
CA LEU A 128 4.89 4.30 10.76
C LEU A 128 5.99 4.75 11.69
N HIS A 129 5.60 5.17 12.89
CA HIS A 129 6.51 5.50 13.97
C HIS A 129 6.41 4.43 15.03
N TYR A 130 7.55 3.99 15.55
CA TYR A 130 7.56 2.99 16.60
C TYR A 130 8.58 3.33 17.69
N LEU A 131 8.23 2.90 18.90
CA LEU A 131 9.08 2.93 20.08
C LEU A 131 9.61 1.51 20.32
N ASP A 132 10.92 1.35 20.28
CA ASP A 132 11.55 0.06 20.52
C ASP A 132 11.58 -0.30 22.03
N SER A 133 12.15 -1.45 22.36
CA SER A 133 12.29 -1.89 23.75
C SER A 133 13.21 -1.01 24.60
N ASN A 134 14.12 -0.27 23.97
CA ASN A 134 15.04 0.67 24.63
C ASN A 134 14.47 2.08 24.77
N ALA A 135 13.19 2.27 24.44
CA ALA A 135 12.52 3.57 24.42
C ALA A 135 13.10 4.56 23.38
N GLU A 136 13.72 4.05 22.33
CA GLU A 136 14.16 4.83 21.17
C GLU A 136 13.09 4.84 20.08
N VAL A 137 12.99 5.97 19.38
CA VAL A 137 11.92 6.21 18.41
C VAL A 137 12.47 6.17 17.00
N TYR A 138 11.78 5.43 16.15
CA TYR A 138 12.15 5.24 14.76
C TYR A 138 10.96 5.53 13.85
N THR A 139 11.26 5.93 12.61
CA THR A 139 10.27 6.15 11.56
C THR A 139 10.63 5.32 10.35
N ILE A 140 9.68 4.51 9.87
CA ILE A 140 9.84 3.74 8.64
C ILE A 140 9.58 4.65 7.45
N ASN A 141 10.57 4.73 6.55
CA ASN A 141 10.56 5.61 5.38
C ASN A 141 10.68 4.88 4.03
N SER A 142 10.83 3.55 4.05
CA SER A 142 11.00 2.73 2.85
C SER A 142 10.33 1.36 2.98
N LEU A 143 10.05 0.73 1.82
CA LEU A 143 9.51 -0.62 1.76
C LEU A 143 10.42 -1.64 2.45
N ARG A 144 11.73 -1.51 2.28
CA ARG A 144 12.71 -2.40 2.92
C ARG A 144 12.62 -2.31 4.45
N GLU A 145 12.63 -1.10 5.00
CA GLU A 145 12.48 -0.90 6.45
C GLU A 145 11.14 -1.43 6.97
N LEU A 146 10.06 -1.32 6.18
CA LEU A 146 8.77 -1.89 6.52
C LEU A 146 8.83 -3.43 6.59
N LEU A 147 9.45 -4.07 5.61
CA LEU A 147 9.63 -5.51 5.59
C LEU A 147 10.55 -5.98 6.72
N ASP A 148 11.61 -5.25 7.05
CA ASP A 148 12.47 -5.53 8.21
C ASP A 148 11.74 -5.32 9.55
N PHE A 149 10.68 -4.51 9.57
CA PHE A 149 9.83 -4.30 10.75
C PHE A 149 8.79 -5.40 10.92
N LEU A 150 8.09 -5.75 9.84
CA LEU A 150 7.05 -6.80 9.84
C LEU A 150 7.67 -8.20 9.88
N GLY A 151 8.82 -8.40 9.25
CA GLY A 151 9.40 -9.72 9.02
C GLY A 151 8.63 -10.49 7.95
N THR A 152 7.77 -11.40 8.41
CA THR A 152 6.91 -12.20 7.54
C THR A 152 5.50 -11.65 7.59
N ILE A 153 4.91 -11.39 6.43
CA ILE A 153 3.51 -11.03 6.30
C ILE A 153 2.71 -12.33 6.37
N ASP A 154 2.16 -12.64 7.53
CA ASP A 154 1.40 -13.86 7.78
C ASP A 154 0.01 -13.64 8.39
N THR A 155 -0.26 -12.45 8.94
CA THR A 155 -1.56 -12.07 9.48
C THR A 155 -2.33 -11.12 8.56
N PRO A 156 -3.67 -11.06 8.69
CA PRO A 156 -4.48 -10.03 8.02
C PRO A 156 -4.06 -8.60 8.36
N ALA A 157 -3.58 -8.34 9.57
CA ALA A 157 -3.18 -6.99 10.00
C ALA A 157 -1.87 -6.56 9.32
N GLU A 158 -0.87 -7.46 9.26
CA GLU A 158 0.39 -7.20 8.55
C GLU A 158 0.15 -6.95 7.06
N LEU A 159 -0.73 -7.74 6.43
CA LEU A 159 -1.09 -7.52 5.03
C LEU A 159 -1.78 -6.16 4.83
N SER A 160 -2.67 -5.77 5.75
CA SER A 160 -3.31 -4.45 5.73
C SER A 160 -2.30 -3.31 5.91
N ILE A 161 -1.29 -3.47 6.77
CA ILE A 161 -0.19 -2.49 6.92
C ILE A 161 0.62 -2.42 5.62
N PHE A 162 1.00 -3.56 5.05
CA PHE A 162 1.78 -3.63 3.82
C PHE A 162 1.06 -2.96 2.65
N LEU A 163 -0.25 -3.19 2.52
CA LEU A 163 -1.10 -2.63 1.47
C LEU A 163 -1.75 -1.30 1.87
N LEU A 164 -1.22 -0.60 2.87
CA LEU A 164 -1.87 0.61 3.39
C LEU A 164 -1.99 1.73 2.33
N SER A 165 -1.07 1.84 1.38
CA SER A 165 -1.19 2.81 0.28
C SER A 165 -2.31 2.50 -0.71
N GLU A 166 -2.92 1.32 -0.60
CA GLU A 166 -4.04 0.86 -1.43
C GLU A 166 -5.40 1.20 -0.80
N VAL A 167 -5.47 2.06 0.23
CA VAL A 167 -6.70 2.41 0.96
C VAL A 167 -7.85 2.91 0.09
N ASN A 168 -7.56 3.58 -1.04
CA ASN A 168 -8.61 4.02 -1.97
C ASN A 168 -9.15 2.88 -2.85
N SER A 169 -8.61 1.68 -2.68
CA SER A 169 -8.99 0.50 -3.45
C SER A 169 -9.83 -0.43 -2.61
N HIS A 170 -10.88 -0.98 -3.21
CA HIS A 170 -11.58 -2.11 -2.64
C HIS A 170 -10.74 -3.37 -2.82
N VAL A 171 -9.89 -3.63 -1.82
CA VAL A 171 -8.94 -4.75 -1.83
C VAL A 171 -9.59 -6.00 -1.24
N ARG A 172 -9.48 -7.10 -1.97
CA ARG A 172 -9.77 -8.46 -1.50
C ARG A 172 -8.55 -9.35 -1.64
N TYR A 173 -8.40 -10.30 -0.73
CA TYR A 173 -7.26 -11.21 -0.75
C TYR A 173 -7.65 -12.65 -0.39
N LYS A 174 -6.80 -13.60 -0.79
CA LYS A 174 -6.88 -15.01 -0.42
C LYS A 174 -5.47 -15.52 -0.16
N LYS A 175 -5.23 -16.11 1.02
CA LYS A 175 -3.96 -16.79 1.32
C LYS A 175 -3.98 -18.20 0.72
N VAL A 176 -2.93 -18.59 0.02
CA VAL A 176 -2.77 -19.92 -0.59
C VAL A 176 -1.33 -20.37 -0.33
N GLY A 177 -1.13 -21.26 0.64
CA GLY A 177 0.21 -21.56 1.14
C GLY A 177 0.89 -20.29 1.67
N ASN A 178 2.10 -20.01 1.17
CA ASN A 178 2.93 -18.87 1.59
C ASN A 178 2.75 -17.62 0.72
N VAL A 179 1.67 -17.54 -0.06
CA VAL A 179 1.38 -16.35 -0.88
C VAL A 179 -0.02 -15.81 -0.62
N TYR A 180 -0.17 -14.53 -0.88
CA TYR A 180 -1.42 -13.80 -0.92
C TYR A 180 -1.76 -13.47 -2.36
N ILE A 181 -2.91 -13.97 -2.82
CA ILE A 181 -3.51 -13.54 -4.07
C ILE A 181 -4.37 -12.32 -3.74
N VAL A 182 -4.08 -11.19 -4.36
CA VAL A 182 -4.71 -9.88 -4.09
C VAL A 182 -5.41 -9.39 -5.35
N ARG A 183 -6.64 -8.89 -5.16
CA ARG A 183 -7.40 -8.12 -6.13
C ARG A 183 -7.64 -6.74 -5.56
N ALA A 184 -7.20 -5.70 -6.28
CA ALA A 184 -7.49 -4.31 -5.93
C ALA A 184 -8.34 -3.69 -7.04
N ASN A 185 -9.48 -3.13 -6.65
CA ASN A 185 -10.31 -2.32 -7.53
C ASN A 185 -9.96 -0.85 -7.27
N HIS A 186 -9.35 -0.19 -8.25
CA HIS A 186 -9.02 1.23 -8.21
C HIS A 186 -10.11 2.01 -8.94
N LEU A 187 -10.69 3.01 -8.29
CA LEU A 187 -11.60 3.95 -8.91
C LEU A 187 -10.90 5.29 -9.09
N THR A 188 -11.10 5.91 -10.25
CA THR A 188 -10.71 7.29 -10.54
C THR A 188 -11.95 7.99 -11.06
N TYR A 189 -12.33 9.12 -10.46
CA TYR A 189 -13.46 9.93 -10.96
C TYR A 189 -12.94 10.95 -11.97
N SER A 190 -13.76 11.25 -12.99
CA SER A 190 -13.50 12.40 -13.85
C SER A 190 -13.89 13.68 -13.11
N ASP A 191 -13.09 14.72 -13.29
CA ASP A 191 -13.34 16.06 -12.73
C ASP A 191 -14.18 16.95 -13.66
N CYS A 192 -14.67 16.45 -14.81
CA CYS A 192 -15.51 17.22 -15.72
C CYS A 192 -16.99 16.78 -15.73
N ASP A 193 -17.82 17.56 -15.05
CA ASP A 193 -19.28 17.52 -15.21
C ASP A 193 -19.68 18.04 -16.61
N GLY A 194 -20.26 17.18 -17.44
CA GLY A 194 -20.84 17.55 -18.74
C GLY A 194 -19.93 17.40 -19.97
N CYS A 195 -18.69 16.91 -19.82
CA CYS A 195 -17.76 16.70 -20.95
C CYS A 195 -18.02 15.43 -21.79
N ASN A 196 -19.14 14.72 -21.61
CA ASN A 196 -19.33 13.34 -22.11
C ASN A 196 -18.29 12.32 -21.62
N GLU A 197 -17.55 12.65 -20.56
CA GLU A 197 -16.58 11.77 -19.92
C GLU A 197 -17.29 10.72 -19.04
N PRO A 198 -16.64 9.57 -18.79
CA PRO A 198 -17.15 8.64 -17.78
C PRO A 198 -17.12 9.29 -16.39
N VAL A 199 -18.16 9.04 -15.60
CA VAL A 199 -18.23 9.46 -14.19
C VAL A 199 -17.03 8.91 -13.42
N CYS A 200 -16.69 7.64 -13.65
CA CYS A 200 -15.47 7.06 -13.12
C CYS A 200 -14.91 5.96 -14.03
N THR A 201 -13.62 5.68 -13.86
CA THR A 201 -12.94 4.54 -14.46
C THR A 201 -12.56 3.54 -13.37
N LEU A 202 -13.03 2.30 -13.51
CA LEU A 202 -12.66 1.18 -12.66
C LEU A 202 -11.48 0.42 -13.28
N SER A 203 -10.33 0.45 -12.62
CA SER A 203 -9.17 -0.36 -12.97
C SER A 203 -8.98 -1.52 -11.98
N VAL A 204 -8.91 -2.75 -12.48
CA VAL A 204 -8.75 -3.94 -11.63
C VAL A 204 -7.33 -4.47 -11.73
N ARG A 205 -6.64 -4.48 -10.60
CA ARG A 205 -5.28 -4.99 -10.46
C ARG A 205 -5.27 -6.34 -9.78
N HIS A 206 -4.47 -7.25 -10.30
CA HIS A 206 -4.17 -8.54 -9.70
C HIS A 206 -2.71 -8.58 -9.28
N ARG A 207 -2.49 -8.91 -8.01
CA ARG A 207 -1.15 -9.13 -7.45
C ARG A 207 -1.06 -10.49 -6.78
N VAL A 208 0.12 -11.08 -6.82
CA VAL A 208 0.49 -12.20 -5.96
C VAL A 208 1.71 -11.76 -5.16
N ILE A 209 1.59 -11.82 -3.85
CA ILE A 209 2.59 -11.33 -2.90
C ILE A 209 3.02 -12.52 -2.06
N ASP A 210 4.31 -12.81 -1.98
CA ASP A 210 4.79 -13.83 -1.05
C ASP A 210 4.76 -13.32 0.40
N ASN A 211 4.97 -14.22 1.36
CA ASN A 211 4.99 -13.85 2.77
C ASN A 211 6.20 -12.98 3.17
N ARG A 212 7.17 -12.75 2.28
CA ARG A 212 8.26 -11.77 2.48
C ARG A 212 7.94 -10.41 1.86
N GLY A 213 6.75 -10.23 1.29
CA GLY A 213 6.33 -9.00 0.64
C GLY A 213 6.85 -8.82 -0.79
N ASN A 214 7.48 -9.82 -1.38
CA ASN A 214 7.86 -9.76 -2.79
C ASN A 214 6.61 -9.89 -3.66
N ILE A 215 6.47 -8.98 -4.61
CA ILE A 215 5.41 -9.03 -5.61
C ILE A 215 5.88 -9.94 -6.75
N VAL A 216 5.38 -11.19 -6.77
CA VAL A 216 5.77 -12.20 -7.77
C VAL A 216 4.90 -12.14 -9.03
N VAL A 217 3.70 -11.58 -8.92
CA VAL A 217 2.84 -11.24 -10.06
C VAL A 217 2.25 -9.86 -9.82
N ASP A 218 2.28 -9.02 -10.85
CA ASP A 218 1.60 -7.72 -10.86
C ASP A 218 1.07 -7.43 -12.25
N LYS A 219 -0.25 -7.37 -12.40
CA LYS A 219 -0.87 -7.06 -13.69
C LYS A 219 -2.22 -6.38 -13.53
N TRP A 220 -2.51 -5.48 -14.46
CA TRP A 220 -3.85 -5.00 -14.69
C TRP A 220 -4.65 -6.08 -15.42
N LEU A 221 -5.84 -6.40 -14.92
CA LEU A 221 -6.74 -7.36 -15.56
C LEU A 221 -7.57 -6.69 -16.63
N TYR A 222 -8.16 -5.54 -16.30
CA TYR A 222 -8.94 -4.71 -17.20
C TYR A 222 -9.16 -3.33 -16.59
N SER A 223 -9.53 -2.38 -17.44
CA SER A 223 -10.12 -1.10 -17.07
C SER A 223 -11.51 -1.00 -17.70
N LYS A 224 -12.46 -0.39 -16.99
CA LYS A 224 -13.83 -0.15 -17.48
C LYS A 224 -14.28 1.25 -17.10
N ASP A 225 -14.65 2.02 -18.11
CA ASP A 225 -15.30 3.32 -17.95
C ASP A 225 -16.78 3.14 -17.57
N ILE A 226 -17.23 3.92 -16.60
CA ILE A 226 -18.56 3.85 -16.01
C ILE A 226 -19.19 5.24 -16.08
N ARG A 227 -20.36 5.33 -16.71
CA ARG A 227 -21.11 6.59 -16.90
C ARG A 227 -22.20 6.83 -15.85
N SER A 228 -22.34 5.94 -14.87
CA SER A 228 -23.35 6.03 -13.82
C SER A 228 -22.70 6.18 -12.46
N GLU A 229 -23.02 7.25 -11.73
CA GLU A 229 -22.61 7.46 -10.33
C GLU A 229 -23.05 6.32 -9.41
N LYS A 230 -24.26 5.79 -9.64
CA LYS A 230 -24.79 4.65 -8.88
C LYS A 230 -23.96 3.39 -9.10
N GLU A 231 -23.46 3.17 -10.32
CA GLU A 231 -22.56 2.05 -10.57
C GLU A 231 -21.17 2.30 -9.94
N CYS A 232 -20.63 3.51 -10.06
CA CYS A 232 -19.35 3.90 -9.47
C CYS A 232 -19.32 3.72 -7.94
N SER A 233 -20.37 4.16 -7.24
CA SER A 233 -20.52 4.01 -5.80
C SER A 233 -20.68 2.56 -5.31
N GLY A 234 -20.99 1.63 -6.20
CA GLY A 234 -21.17 0.21 -5.88
C GLY A 234 -19.88 -0.63 -5.88
N PHE A 235 -18.72 -0.01 -6.14
CA PHE A 235 -17.43 -0.70 -6.27
C PHE A 235 -16.51 -0.49 -5.11
#